data_AF-A0A2H6NMD9-F1
#
_entry.id   AF-A0A2H6NMD9-F1
#
_cell.length_a   1.000
_cell.length_b   1.000
_cell.length_c   1.000
_cell.angle_alpha   90.00
_cell.angle_beta   90.00
_cell.angle_gamma   90.00
#
_symmetry.space_group_name_H-M   'P 1'
#
loop_
_entity.id
_entity.type
_entity.pdbx_description
1 polymer ?
#
loop_
_entity_poly.entity_id
_entity_poly.type
_entity_poly.pdbx_seq_one_letter_code
_entity_poly.pdbx_strand_id
1 'polypeptide(L)'
;MVIPVPEAESNIAYYESIYPGEFKMPKQLIHIQPFSLDAEQPDYDLDSEDEAFVNKLKKKIDISSLQFEEMIDRLEKGSGRQPVSLQEAKLLLKEDDELIREVYEYWIKKRKNCRGPSLISAVKQEKRDGSSTNDPYVAFRRRTEKMQTRKNRKNDETSYEKMLKLRRDLSRAVTILEMIKKREKSKRELLHLTLEIMEKRYNLGDYNGEIMSEVMVHRQPITPTYAIPVISVANKTQFKHPESMELKEFKINKGPFVTRGLSVLLLIILCARES
;
A
#
# COMPACT_ATOMS: atom_id res chain seq x y z
N MET A 1 -47.50 -5.52 -14.24
CA MET A 1 -46.59 -5.97 -13.16
C MET A 1 -45.58 -4.86 -12.95
N VAL A 2 -45.54 -4.24 -11.77
CA VAL A 2 -44.61 -3.14 -11.44
C VAL A 2 -43.41 -3.75 -10.70
N ILE A 3 -42.20 -3.44 -11.14
CA ILE A 3 -40.97 -3.89 -10.49
C ILE A 3 -40.73 -2.98 -9.28
N PRO A 4 -40.61 -3.52 -8.05
CA PRO A 4 -40.36 -2.69 -6.88
C PRO A 4 -38.96 -2.06 -6.98
N VAL A 5 -38.87 -0.76 -6.72
CA VAL A 5 -37.61 -0.01 -6.61
C VAL A 5 -37.36 0.24 -5.11
N PRO A 6 -36.21 -0.18 -4.55
CA PRO A 6 -35.92 0.07 -3.15
C PRO A 6 -35.71 1.57 -2.91
N GLU A 7 -36.14 2.03 -1.73
CA GLU A 7 -35.89 3.41 -1.30
C GLU A 7 -34.40 3.60 -0.99
N ALA A 8 -33.84 4.73 -1.43
CA ALA A 8 -32.47 5.09 -1.14
C ALA A 8 -32.44 6.03 0.08
N GLU A 9 -31.79 5.60 1.16
CA GLU A 9 -31.49 6.46 2.29
C GLU A 9 -30.36 7.42 1.93
N SER A 10 -30.50 8.69 2.34
CA SER A 10 -29.50 9.73 2.14
C SER A 10 -29.34 10.57 3.41
N ASN A 11 -28.31 11.40 3.47
CA ASN A 11 -28.06 12.37 4.55
C ASN A 11 -27.66 11.75 5.91
N ILE A 12 -26.60 10.95 5.90
CA ILE A 12 -26.00 10.37 7.11
C ILE A 12 -25.27 11.47 7.89
N ALA A 13 -25.76 11.81 9.08
CA ALA A 13 -25.29 12.95 9.87
C ALA A 13 -23.78 12.95 10.17
N TYR A 14 -23.18 11.76 10.30
CA TYR A 14 -21.77 11.60 10.64
C TYR A 14 -20.86 11.39 9.42
N TYR A 15 -21.38 11.41 8.19
CA TYR A 15 -20.61 11.08 6.97
C TYR A 15 -19.33 11.92 6.83
N GLU A 16 -19.46 13.24 6.95
CA GLU A 16 -18.35 14.19 6.82
C GLU A 16 -17.27 14.02 7.90
N SER A 17 -17.63 13.43 9.06
CA SER A 17 -16.65 13.16 10.12
C SER A 17 -15.78 11.94 9.83
N ILE A 18 -16.28 10.97 9.05
CA ILE A 18 -15.57 9.72 8.73
C ILE A 18 -14.80 9.84 7.41
N TYR A 19 -15.33 10.60 6.44
CA TYR A 19 -14.77 10.70 5.09
C TYR A 19 -14.34 12.13 4.76
N PRO A 20 -13.21 12.62 5.32
CA PRO A 20 -12.69 13.93 4.98
C PRO A 20 -12.27 13.96 3.49
N GLY A 21 -12.84 14.89 2.71
CA GLY A 21 -12.66 15.00 1.26
C GLY A 21 -11.31 15.55 0.80
N GLU A 22 -10.19 14.94 1.22
CA GLU A 22 -8.84 15.45 0.97
C GLU A 22 -8.23 15.03 -0.38
N PHE A 23 -8.97 14.23 -1.17
CA PHE A 23 -8.47 13.74 -2.46
C PHE A 23 -8.28 14.87 -3.47
N LYS A 24 -7.05 14.99 -4.00
CA LYS A 24 -6.71 15.95 -5.06
C LYS A 24 -6.61 15.24 -6.40
N MET A 25 -7.47 15.61 -7.34
CA MET A 25 -7.51 14.99 -8.66
C MET A 25 -6.19 15.21 -9.43
N PRO A 26 -5.51 14.13 -9.85
CA PRO A 26 -4.31 14.26 -10.67
C PRO A 26 -4.64 14.72 -12.09
N LYS A 27 -3.68 15.35 -12.77
CA LYS A 27 -3.82 15.78 -14.18
C LYS A 27 -3.86 14.61 -15.17
N GLN A 28 -3.44 13.42 -14.74
CA GLN A 28 -3.37 12.20 -15.54
C GLN A 28 -4.28 11.13 -14.94
N LEU A 29 -4.64 10.13 -15.74
CA LEU A 29 -5.44 9.00 -15.28
C LEU A 29 -4.72 8.24 -14.14
N ILE A 30 -5.51 7.76 -13.18
CA ILE A 30 -5.00 6.97 -12.06
C ILE A 30 -4.62 5.58 -12.58
N HIS A 31 -3.34 5.25 -12.48
CA HIS A 31 -2.85 3.91 -12.75
C HIS A 31 -2.90 3.09 -11.46
N ILE A 32 -3.92 2.24 -11.32
CA ILE A 32 -4.10 1.36 -10.16
C ILE A 32 -3.22 0.12 -10.34
N GLN A 33 -2.15 0.02 -9.56
CA GLN A 33 -1.45 -1.24 -9.40
C GLN A 33 -2.33 -2.17 -8.55
N PRO A 34 -2.44 -3.47 -8.86
CA PRO A 34 -3.19 -4.40 -8.02
C PRO A 34 -2.68 -4.26 -6.58
N PHE A 35 -3.61 -4.00 -5.65
CA PHE A 35 -3.30 -3.84 -4.24
C PHE A 35 -2.45 -5.02 -3.78
N SER A 36 -1.17 -4.79 -3.45
CA SER A 36 -0.54 -5.61 -2.44
C SER A 36 -1.35 -5.37 -1.18
N LEU A 37 -1.89 -6.42 -0.55
CA LEU A 37 -2.42 -6.35 0.81
C LEU A 37 -1.39 -5.59 1.63
N ASP A 38 -1.72 -4.38 2.04
CA ASP A 38 -0.78 -3.51 2.72
C ASP A 38 -0.53 -4.14 4.08
N ALA A 39 0.64 -4.77 4.24
CA ALA A 39 0.97 -5.52 5.44
C ALA A 39 1.19 -4.60 6.65
N GLU A 40 1.10 -3.28 6.46
CA GLU A 40 1.30 -2.29 7.50
C GLU A 40 0.03 -1.94 8.29
N GLN A 41 -1.17 -2.24 7.78
CA GLN A 41 -2.41 -2.02 8.53
C GLN A 41 -2.82 -3.31 9.27
N PRO A 42 -3.13 -3.26 10.58
CA PRO A 42 -3.67 -4.41 11.29
C PRO A 42 -5.01 -4.83 10.69
N ASP A 43 -5.30 -6.14 10.67
CA ASP A 43 -6.60 -6.65 10.21
C ASP A 43 -7.70 -6.50 11.29
N TYR A 44 -7.29 -6.13 12.51
CA TYR A 44 -8.17 -5.94 13.66
C TYR A 44 -8.54 -4.46 13.81
N ASP A 45 -9.83 -4.17 13.86
CA ASP A 45 -10.37 -2.85 14.18
C ASP A 45 -10.94 -2.83 15.61
N LEU A 46 -10.72 -1.74 16.34
CA LEU A 46 -11.30 -1.51 17.66
C LEU A 46 -12.83 -1.50 17.61
N ASP A 47 -13.48 -2.19 18.56
CA ASP A 47 -14.90 -2.00 18.85
C ASP A 47 -15.12 -1.07 20.05
N SER A 48 -16.39 -0.77 20.36
CA SER A 48 -16.74 0.12 21.47
C SER A 48 -16.30 -0.41 22.85
N GLU A 49 -16.17 -1.73 23.03
CA GLU A 49 -15.64 -2.30 24.27
C GLU A 49 -14.13 -2.06 24.38
N ASP A 50 -13.42 -2.23 23.26
CA ASP A 50 -11.99 -1.97 23.16
C ASP A 50 -11.68 -0.48 23.41
N GLU A 51 -12.45 0.43 22.81
CA GLU A 51 -12.28 1.87 23.02
C GLU A 51 -12.41 2.25 24.50
N ALA A 52 -13.38 1.68 25.21
CA ALA A 52 -13.56 1.90 26.64
C ALA A 52 -12.36 1.36 27.45
N PHE A 53 -11.83 0.20 27.07
CA PHE A 53 -10.64 -0.39 27.67
C PHE A 53 -9.40 0.48 27.44
N VAL A 54 -9.13 0.86 26.18
CA VAL A 54 -7.99 1.69 25.79
C VAL A 54 -8.05 3.05 26.49
N ASN A 55 -9.22 3.69 26.56
CA ASN A 55 -9.39 4.96 27.26
C ASN A 55 -9.15 4.86 28.77
N LYS A 56 -9.43 3.70 29.38
CA LYS A 56 -9.10 3.43 30.79
C LYS A 56 -7.60 3.17 30.97
N LEU A 57 -6.98 2.43 30.06
CA LEU A 57 -5.55 2.08 30.10
C LEU A 57 -4.66 3.30 29.86
N LYS A 58 -5.05 4.20 28.94
CA LYS A 58 -4.40 5.49 28.65
C LYS A 58 -4.16 6.37 29.87
N LYS A 59 -4.95 6.21 30.94
CA LYS A 59 -4.75 6.94 32.21
C LYS A 59 -3.55 6.46 33.03
N LYS A 60 -3.05 5.26 32.73
CA LYS A 60 -1.95 4.61 33.44
C LYS A 60 -0.71 4.44 32.55
N ILE A 61 -0.92 4.01 31.31
CA ILE A 61 0.12 3.70 30.33
C ILE A 61 -0.26 4.40 29.04
N ASP A 62 0.68 5.13 28.45
CA ASP A 62 0.46 5.76 27.14
C ASP A 62 0.39 4.67 26.06
N ILE A 63 -0.74 4.58 25.37
CA ILE A 63 -0.99 3.62 24.29
C ILE A 63 -1.88 4.26 23.23
N SER A 64 -1.48 4.17 21.96
CA SER A 64 -2.31 4.64 20.85
C SER A 64 -3.35 3.59 20.43
N SER A 65 -4.44 4.03 19.80
CA SER A 65 -5.47 3.13 19.27
C SER A 65 -4.88 2.13 18.27
N LEU A 66 -4.06 2.61 17.33
CA LEU A 66 -3.38 1.78 16.33
C LEU A 66 -2.43 0.77 16.96
N GLN A 67 -1.67 1.16 17.99
CA GLN A 67 -0.77 0.24 18.68
C GLN A 67 -1.55 -0.90 19.36
N PHE A 68 -2.70 -0.60 19.96
CA PHE A 68 -3.56 -1.64 20.52
C PHE A 68 -4.08 -2.60 19.42
N GLU A 69 -4.53 -2.07 18.29
CA GLU A 69 -4.98 -2.87 17.14
C GLU A 69 -3.88 -3.80 16.64
N GLU A 70 -2.66 -3.29 16.47
CA GLU A 70 -1.49 -4.10 16.11
C GLU A 70 -1.19 -5.20 17.13
N MET A 71 -1.32 -4.91 18.42
CA MET A 71 -1.10 -5.89 19.47
C MET A 71 -2.14 -7.02 19.41
N ILE A 72 -3.42 -6.68 19.29
CA ILE A 72 -4.49 -7.69 19.17
C ILE A 72 -4.34 -8.49 17.88
N ASP A 73 -4.05 -7.84 16.75
CA ASP A 73 -3.83 -8.49 15.46
C ASP A 73 -2.67 -9.51 15.53
N ARG A 74 -1.55 -9.16 16.17
CA ARG A 74 -0.43 -10.09 16.39
C ARG A 74 -0.81 -11.27 17.28
N LEU A 75 -1.62 -11.05 18.32
CA LEU A 75 -2.11 -12.12 19.20
C LEU A 75 -3.10 -13.05 18.49
N GLU A 76 -4.02 -12.51 17.68
CA GLU A 76 -4.96 -13.29 16.88
C GLU A 76 -4.23 -14.08 15.79
N LYS A 77 -3.28 -13.48 15.07
CA LYS A 77 -2.46 -14.18 14.06
C LYS A 77 -1.55 -15.25 14.68
N GLY A 78 -1.07 -15.02 15.90
CA GLY A 78 -0.34 -16.03 16.68
C GLY A 78 -1.25 -17.15 17.21
N SER A 79 -2.54 -16.88 17.36
CA SER A 79 -3.54 -17.83 17.85
C SER A 79 -4.09 -18.66 16.70
N GLY A 80 -3.53 -19.85 16.51
CA GLY A 80 -4.08 -20.84 15.59
C GLY A 80 -5.37 -21.47 16.15
N ARG A 81 -5.31 -22.77 16.46
CA ARG A 81 -6.46 -23.47 17.07
C ARG A 81 -6.60 -23.20 18.57
N GLN A 82 -5.50 -22.85 19.23
CA GLN A 82 -5.44 -22.58 20.67
C GLN A 82 -5.04 -21.11 20.88
N PRO A 83 -5.52 -20.48 21.97
CA PRO A 83 -5.07 -19.14 22.30
C PRO A 83 -3.59 -19.16 22.68
N VAL A 84 -2.88 -18.12 22.27
CA VAL A 84 -1.51 -17.79 22.67
C VAL A 84 -1.40 -17.70 24.21
N SER A 85 -0.31 -18.20 24.77
CA SER A 85 0.04 -18.06 26.19
C SER A 85 0.72 -16.72 26.49
N LEU A 86 0.79 -16.31 27.76
CA LEU A 86 1.44 -15.04 28.13
C LEU A 86 2.93 -15.00 27.72
N GLN A 87 3.64 -16.12 27.81
CA GLN A 87 5.04 -16.22 27.39
C GLN A 87 5.20 -16.04 25.87
N GLU A 88 4.30 -16.62 25.09
CA GLU A 88 4.29 -16.44 23.63
C GLU A 88 3.88 -15.01 23.25
N ALA A 89 2.92 -14.41 23.96
CA ALA A 89 2.53 -13.02 23.79
C ALA A 89 3.71 -12.06 23.97
N LYS A 90 4.56 -12.30 24.98
CA LYS A 90 5.79 -11.52 25.20
C LYS A 90 6.77 -11.60 24.02
N LEU A 91 6.89 -12.78 23.39
CA LEU A 91 7.75 -12.97 22.22
C LEU A 91 7.18 -12.28 20.97
N LEU A 92 5.85 -12.20 20.86
CA LEU A 92 5.16 -11.61 19.72
C LEU A 92 5.13 -10.08 19.77
N LEU A 93 4.87 -9.49 20.95
CA LEU A 93 4.50 -8.09 21.05
C LEU A 93 5.69 -7.13 21.16
N LYS A 94 6.87 -7.54 21.65
CA LYS A 94 8.07 -6.67 21.75
C LYS A 94 7.82 -5.29 22.41
N GLU A 95 6.83 -5.22 23.30
CA GLU A 95 6.46 -4.04 24.10
C GLU A 95 6.87 -4.21 25.57
N ASP A 96 6.58 -3.19 26.39
CA ASP A 96 6.79 -3.26 27.83
C ASP A 96 5.97 -4.36 28.51
N ASP A 97 6.61 -5.06 29.45
CA ASP A 97 6.06 -6.22 30.16
C ASP A 97 4.76 -5.92 30.92
N GLU A 98 4.58 -4.68 31.37
CA GLU A 98 3.35 -4.23 32.04
C GLU A 98 2.20 -4.06 31.04
N LEU A 99 2.47 -3.41 29.91
CA LEU A 99 1.49 -3.19 28.84
C LEU A 99 1.03 -4.52 28.22
N ILE A 100 1.98 -5.42 27.92
CA ILE A 100 1.68 -6.75 27.38
C ILE A 100 0.73 -7.51 28.31
N ARG A 101 0.95 -7.45 29.63
CA ARG A 101 0.12 -8.16 30.60
C ARG A 101 -1.32 -7.64 30.60
N GLU A 102 -1.51 -6.32 30.66
CA GLU A 102 -2.85 -5.71 30.66
C GLU A 102 -3.62 -6.02 29.37
N VAL A 103 -2.97 -5.89 28.20
CA VAL A 103 -3.58 -6.18 26.91
C VAL A 103 -3.87 -7.68 26.75
N TYR A 104 -2.94 -8.55 27.17
CA TYR A 104 -3.13 -9.99 27.10
C TYR A 104 -4.30 -10.48 27.96
N GLU A 105 -4.41 -10.01 29.21
CA GLU A 105 -5.51 -10.38 30.12
C GLU A 105 -6.87 -9.91 29.56
N TYR A 106 -6.92 -8.73 28.95
CA TYR A 106 -8.10 -8.26 28.25
C TYR A 106 -8.44 -9.15 27.05
N TRP A 107 -7.46 -9.38 26.16
CA TRP A 107 -7.62 -10.16 24.94
C TRP A 107 -8.06 -11.60 25.22
N ILE A 108 -7.42 -12.30 26.16
CA ILE A 108 -7.76 -13.70 26.45
C ILE A 108 -9.17 -13.83 27.03
N LYS A 109 -9.63 -12.85 27.82
CA LYS A 109 -11.00 -12.78 28.32
C LYS A 109 -11.98 -12.57 27.17
N LYS A 110 -11.69 -11.62 26.28
CA LYS A 110 -12.52 -11.35 25.09
C LYS A 110 -12.61 -12.58 24.19
N ARG A 111 -11.47 -13.23 23.91
CA ARG A 111 -11.36 -14.46 23.11
C ARG A 111 -12.14 -15.61 23.73
N LYS A 112 -12.15 -15.77 25.06
CA LYS A 112 -12.95 -16.80 25.75
C LYS A 112 -14.46 -16.56 25.64
N ASN A 113 -14.88 -15.29 25.59
CA ASN A 113 -16.28 -14.92 25.42
C ASN A 113 -16.73 -14.96 23.94
N CYS A 114 -15.78 -14.96 23.01
CA CYS A 114 -16.07 -15.09 21.59
C CYS A 114 -16.62 -16.49 21.29
N ARG A 115 -17.78 -16.55 20.62
CA ARG A 115 -18.39 -17.79 20.15
C ARG A 115 -17.72 -18.33 18.87
N GLY A 116 -16.99 -17.47 18.17
CA GLY A 116 -16.29 -17.79 16.94
C GLY A 116 -14.87 -18.32 17.17
N PRO A 117 -14.20 -18.79 16.10
CA PRO A 117 -12.82 -19.26 16.18
C PRO A 117 -11.78 -18.13 16.34
N SER A 118 -12.14 -16.88 16.05
CA SER A 118 -11.29 -15.69 16.12
C SER A 118 -12.16 -14.48 16.50
N LEU A 119 -11.52 -13.42 17.01
CA LEU A 119 -12.15 -12.11 17.20
C LEU A 119 -12.40 -11.39 15.87
N ILE A 120 -11.57 -11.66 14.84
CA ILE A 120 -11.73 -11.08 13.51
C ILE A 120 -12.84 -11.83 12.78
N SER A 121 -13.86 -11.10 12.34
CA SER A 121 -14.97 -11.67 11.58
C SER A 121 -14.50 -12.14 10.20
N ALA A 122 -14.59 -13.44 9.96
CA ALA A 122 -14.21 -14.05 8.69
C ALA A 122 -15.42 -14.58 7.92
N VAL A 123 -15.38 -14.45 6.59
CA VAL A 123 -16.37 -15.08 5.72
C VAL A 123 -16.30 -16.59 5.86
N LYS A 124 -17.44 -17.24 6.05
CA LYS A 124 -17.52 -18.69 6.21
C LYS A 124 -17.14 -19.39 4.89
N GLN A 125 -16.05 -20.13 4.94
CA GLN A 125 -15.57 -20.93 3.81
C GLN A 125 -16.06 -22.39 3.91
N GLU A 126 -16.07 -23.07 2.77
CA GLU A 126 -16.38 -24.50 2.69
C GLU A 126 -15.29 -25.32 3.40
N LYS A 127 -15.71 -26.33 4.17
CA LYS A 127 -14.78 -27.26 4.81
C LYS A 127 -14.12 -28.14 3.75
N ARG A 128 -12.83 -28.44 3.93
CA ARG A 128 -12.07 -29.32 3.03
C ARG A 128 -12.36 -30.82 3.24
N ASP A 129 -13.44 -31.15 3.94
CA ASP A 129 -13.84 -32.52 4.23
C ASP A 129 -14.69 -33.15 3.11
N GLY A 130 -14.95 -32.40 2.02
CA GLY A 130 -15.72 -32.87 0.87
C GLY A 130 -17.23 -32.92 1.11
N SER A 131 -17.69 -32.41 2.25
CA SER A 131 -19.12 -32.32 2.54
C SER A 131 -19.77 -31.17 1.76
N SER A 132 -20.82 -31.47 1.01
CA SER A 132 -21.65 -30.42 0.39
C SER A 132 -22.48 -29.75 1.47
N THR A 133 -22.08 -28.56 1.90
CA THR A 133 -22.88 -27.75 2.80
C THR A 133 -23.97 -27.01 2.03
N ASN A 134 -25.23 -27.07 2.47
CA ASN A 134 -26.34 -26.23 1.97
C ASN A 134 -26.50 -24.93 2.79
N ASP A 135 -25.49 -24.60 3.60
CA ASP A 135 -25.50 -23.39 4.41
C ASP A 135 -25.42 -22.12 3.54
N PRO A 136 -26.42 -21.21 3.62
CA PRO A 136 -26.45 -19.99 2.81
C PRO A 136 -25.32 -19.00 3.15
N TYR A 137 -24.67 -19.11 4.31
CA TYR A 137 -23.54 -18.25 4.69
C TYR A 137 -22.20 -18.68 4.09
N VAL A 138 -22.13 -19.83 3.41
CA VAL A 138 -20.90 -20.33 2.79
C VAL A 138 -20.67 -19.67 1.43
N ALA A 139 -19.68 -18.78 1.37
CA ALA A 139 -19.34 -18.02 0.17
C ALA A 139 -17.94 -18.39 -0.38
N PHE A 140 -17.64 -17.90 -1.59
CA PHE A 140 -16.34 -18.05 -2.26
C PHE A 140 -15.82 -19.50 -2.37
N ARG A 141 -16.71 -20.45 -2.67
CA ARG A 141 -16.34 -21.87 -2.82
C ARG A 141 -15.25 -22.05 -3.87
N ARG A 142 -14.22 -22.81 -3.52
CA ARG A 142 -13.16 -23.19 -4.45
C ARG A 142 -13.67 -24.33 -5.32
N ARG A 143 -14.30 -24.00 -6.43
CA ARG A 143 -14.42 -24.98 -7.50
C ARG A 143 -13.05 -25.07 -8.14
N THR A 144 -12.46 -26.27 -8.13
CA THR A 144 -11.30 -26.52 -8.96
C THR A 144 -11.73 -26.26 -10.40
N GLU A 145 -11.35 -25.11 -10.93
CA GLU A 145 -11.14 -25.02 -12.37
C GLU A 145 -10.18 -26.18 -12.66
N LYS A 146 -10.66 -27.20 -13.38
CA LYS A 146 -9.86 -28.40 -13.62
C LYS A 146 -8.54 -27.94 -14.17
N MET A 147 -7.51 -28.01 -13.33
CA MET A 147 -6.19 -27.55 -13.68
C MET A 147 -5.72 -28.51 -14.77
N GLN A 148 -5.89 -28.11 -16.03
CA GLN A 148 -5.36 -28.86 -17.14
C GLN A 148 -3.85 -28.84 -16.96
N THR A 149 -3.31 -29.98 -16.56
CA THR A 149 -1.87 -30.20 -16.53
C THR A 149 -1.36 -29.94 -17.94
N ARG A 150 -0.63 -28.84 -18.10
CA ARG A 150 -0.04 -28.48 -19.39
C ARG A 150 0.78 -29.67 -19.89
N LYS A 151 0.73 -29.94 -21.20
CA LYS A 151 1.79 -30.71 -21.87
C LYS A 151 3.15 -30.20 -21.39
N ASN A 152 4.07 -31.11 -21.12
CA ASN A 152 5.42 -30.84 -20.64
C ASN A 152 6.10 -29.78 -21.52
N ARG A 153 6.08 -28.51 -21.08
CA ARG A 153 6.75 -27.41 -21.75
C ARG A 153 8.20 -27.45 -21.27
N LYS A 154 9.12 -27.83 -22.15
CA LYS A 154 10.54 -27.83 -21.84
C LYS A 154 10.97 -26.40 -21.45
N ASN A 155 11.86 -26.31 -20.47
CA ASN A 155 12.47 -25.05 -20.06
C ASN A 155 13.50 -24.66 -21.15
N ASP A 156 13.08 -23.84 -22.11
CA ASP A 156 13.91 -23.50 -23.25
C ASP A 156 14.92 -22.40 -22.87
N GLU A 157 16.15 -22.50 -23.36
CA GLU A 157 17.26 -21.57 -23.11
C GLU A 157 16.86 -20.09 -23.28
N THR A 158 16.10 -19.79 -24.34
CA THR A 158 15.58 -18.44 -24.62
C THR A 158 14.68 -17.88 -23.51
N SER A 159 13.93 -18.74 -22.80
CA SER A 159 13.10 -18.30 -21.66
C SER A 159 13.94 -17.94 -20.44
N TYR A 160 15.04 -18.67 -20.23
CA TYR A 160 16.01 -18.40 -19.18
C TYR A 160 16.79 -17.10 -19.43
N GLU A 161 17.22 -16.85 -20.67
CA GLU A 161 17.85 -15.59 -21.06
C GLU A 161 16.94 -14.38 -20.83
N LYS A 162 15.65 -14.49 -21.20
CA LYS A 162 14.64 -13.47 -20.94
C LYS A 162 14.46 -13.21 -19.45
N MET A 163 14.47 -14.25 -18.62
CA MET A 163 14.40 -14.13 -17.16
C MET A 163 15.64 -13.40 -16.61
N LEU A 164 16.85 -13.73 -17.08
CA LEU A 164 18.07 -13.02 -16.66
C LEU A 164 18.05 -11.54 -17.05
N LYS A 165 17.56 -11.23 -18.26
CA LYS A 165 17.37 -9.83 -18.70
C LYS A 165 16.36 -9.11 -17.80
N LEU A 166 15.20 -9.71 -17.56
CA LEU A 166 14.17 -9.15 -16.66
C LEU A 166 14.72 -8.89 -15.26
N ARG A 167 15.50 -9.82 -14.70
CA ARG A 167 16.15 -9.64 -13.39
C ARG A 167 17.06 -8.41 -13.39
N ARG A 168 17.91 -8.25 -14.41
CA ARG A 168 18.80 -7.09 -14.54
C ARG A 168 18.01 -5.78 -14.67
N ASP A 169 16.97 -5.77 -15.49
CA ASP A 169 16.13 -4.59 -15.71
C ASP A 169 15.39 -4.18 -14.42
N LEU A 170 14.86 -5.15 -13.66
CA LEU A 170 14.24 -4.90 -12.35
C LEU A 170 15.27 -4.41 -11.32
N SER A 171 16.46 -5.01 -11.26
CA SER A 171 17.53 -4.52 -10.37
C SER A 171 17.92 -3.08 -10.71
N ARG A 172 18.02 -2.74 -12.00
CA ARG A 172 18.29 -1.37 -12.44
C ARG A 172 17.15 -0.41 -12.05
N ALA A 173 15.90 -0.83 -12.20
CA ALA A 173 14.74 -0.04 -11.78
C ALA A 173 14.77 0.25 -10.27
N VAL A 174 15.09 -0.76 -9.43
CA VAL A 174 15.26 -0.59 -7.99
C VAL A 174 16.36 0.42 -7.66
N THR A 175 17.52 0.35 -8.34
CA THR A 175 18.59 1.34 -8.14
C THR A 175 18.14 2.76 -8.47
N ILE A 176 17.40 2.95 -9.56
CA ILE A 176 16.87 4.26 -9.94
C ILE A 176 15.86 4.77 -8.90
N LEU A 177 14.95 3.92 -8.44
CA LEU A 177 13.98 4.26 -7.39
C LEU A 177 14.68 4.65 -6.09
N GLU A 178 15.75 3.95 -5.70
CA GLU A 178 16.55 4.27 -4.51
C GLU A 178 17.26 5.62 -4.65
N MET A 179 17.80 5.95 -5.83
CA MET A 179 18.37 7.28 -6.10
C MET A 179 17.31 8.38 -6.01
N ILE A 180 16.10 8.14 -6.54
CA ILE A 180 14.98 9.09 -6.43
C ILE A 180 14.58 9.28 -4.97
N LYS A 181 14.42 8.19 -4.21
CA LYS A 181 14.12 8.23 -2.77
C LYS A 181 15.14 9.07 -2.00
N LYS A 182 16.44 8.84 -2.24
CA LYS A 182 17.53 9.64 -1.63
C LYS A 182 17.43 11.11 -2.01
N ARG A 183 17.21 11.42 -3.30
CA ARG A 183 17.05 12.79 -3.79
C ARG A 183 15.89 13.52 -3.09
N GLU A 184 14.71 12.88 -3.00
CA GLU A 184 13.55 13.50 -2.36
C GLU A 184 13.74 13.63 -0.84
N LYS A 185 14.44 12.67 -0.20
CA LYS A 185 14.83 12.79 1.22
C LYS A 185 15.73 14.01 1.45
N SER A 186 16.79 14.19 0.66
CA SER A 186 17.69 15.35 0.79
C SER A 186 17.00 16.68 0.51
N LYS A 187 16.06 16.75 -0.45
CA LYS A 187 15.25 17.95 -0.66
C LYS A 187 14.36 18.27 0.54
N ARG A 188 13.75 17.25 1.15
CA ARG A 188 12.96 17.40 2.39
C ARG A 188 13.84 17.93 3.53
N GLU A 189 15.02 17.36 3.73
CA GLU A 189 16.00 17.82 4.74
C GLU A 189 16.43 19.27 4.51
N LEU A 190 16.72 19.65 3.26
CA LEU A 190 17.05 21.04 2.91
C LEU A 190 15.91 22.01 3.27
N LEU A 191 14.65 21.63 2.99
CA LEU A 191 13.49 22.45 3.35
C LEU A 191 13.34 22.61 4.87
N HIS A 192 13.49 21.53 5.64
CA HIS A 192 13.48 21.58 7.10
C HIS A 192 14.57 22.50 7.64
N LEU A 193 15.79 22.38 7.15
CA LEU A 193 16.90 23.26 7.55
C LEU A 193 16.65 24.72 7.16
N THR A 194 16.03 24.97 6.00
CA THR A 194 15.68 26.33 5.57
C THR A 194 14.66 26.96 6.50
N LEU A 195 13.64 26.21 6.91
CA LEU A 195 12.65 26.67 7.90
C LEU A 195 13.30 26.93 9.26
N GLU A 196 14.18 26.04 9.71
CA GLU A 196 14.90 26.21 10.98
C GLU A 196 15.79 27.47 10.95
N ILE A 197 16.55 27.69 9.87
CA ILE A 197 17.36 28.91 9.72
C ILE A 197 16.48 30.15 9.77
N MET A 198 15.32 30.14 9.09
CA MET A 198 14.39 31.27 9.13
C MET A 198 13.88 31.54 10.55
N GLU A 199 13.49 30.50 11.28
CA GLU A 199 13.01 30.61 12.67
C GLU A 199 14.10 31.17 13.60
N LYS A 200 15.34 30.68 13.47
CA LYS A 200 16.47 31.21 14.24
C LYS A 200 16.75 32.67 13.90
N ARG A 201 16.75 33.05 12.63
CA ARG A 201 16.93 34.45 12.21
C ARG A 201 15.85 35.35 12.77
N TYR A 202 14.59 34.90 12.72
CA TYR A 202 13.47 35.64 13.30
C TYR A 202 13.65 35.86 14.81
N ASN A 203 13.98 34.81 15.55
CA ASN A 203 14.19 34.88 17.00
C ASN A 203 15.40 35.74 17.39
N LEU A 204 16.41 35.84 16.52
CA LEU A 204 17.58 36.71 16.70
C LEU A 204 17.34 38.16 16.25
N GLY A 205 16.18 38.48 15.67
CA GLY A 205 15.90 39.80 15.10
C GLY A 205 16.72 40.13 13.85
N ASP A 206 17.26 39.12 13.16
CA ASP A 206 18.07 39.26 11.94
C ASP A 206 17.20 39.50 10.69
N TYR A 207 16.39 40.56 10.75
CA TYR A 207 15.47 40.91 9.67
C TYR A 207 16.21 41.38 8.41
N ASN A 208 17.36 42.05 8.58
CA ASN A 208 18.18 42.58 7.49
C ASN A 208 19.16 41.52 6.91
N GLY A 209 19.39 40.40 7.61
CA GLY A 209 20.26 39.32 7.13
C GLY A 209 21.76 39.53 7.35
N GLU A 210 22.13 40.49 8.20
CA GLU A 210 23.52 40.81 8.53
C GLU A 210 24.20 39.62 9.23
N ILE A 211 23.52 39.02 10.20
CA ILE A 211 24.03 37.87 10.96
C ILE A 211 24.19 36.65 10.04
N MET A 212 23.18 36.39 9.20
CA MET A 212 23.26 35.31 8.21
C MET A 212 24.42 35.52 7.23
N SER A 213 24.63 36.76 6.75
CA SER A 213 25.72 37.10 5.84
C SER A 213 27.09 36.83 6.47
N GLU A 214 27.30 37.26 7.72
CA GLU A 214 28.54 37.00 8.46
C GLU A 214 28.81 35.49 8.61
N VAL A 215 27.81 34.71 9.00
CA VAL A 215 27.92 33.25 9.11
C VAL A 215 28.22 32.61 7.74
N MET A 216 27.60 33.07 6.66
CA MET A 216 27.86 32.55 5.31
C MET A 216 29.29 32.85 4.83
N VAL A 217 29.85 33.99 5.20
CA VAL A 217 31.26 34.33 4.91
C VAL A 217 32.20 33.39 5.66
N HIS A 218 31.93 33.09 6.93
CA HIS A 218 32.71 32.13 7.71
C HIS A 218 32.56 30.66 7.25
N ARG A 219 31.44 30.33 6.58
CA ARG A 219 31.15 28.98 6.09
C ARG A 219 31.70 28.69 4.68
N GLN A 220 32.34 29.65 4.01
CA GLN A 220 32.89 29.40 2.67
C GLN A 220 33.74 28.11 2.67
N PRO A 221 33.40 27.12 1.83
CA PRO A 221 34.17 25.88 1.78
C PRO A 221 35.58 26.20 1.30
N ILE A 222 36.58 25.75 2.05
CA ILE A 222 37.91 25.49 1.51
C ILE A 222 37.67 24.62 0.27
N THR A 223 37.90 25.17 -0.91
CA THR A 223 37.71 24.43 -2.17
C THR A 223 38.55 23.15 -2.10
N PRO A 224 37.99 21.94 -2.28
CA PRO A 224 38.83 20.78 -2.48
C PRO A 224 39.54 20.94 -3.83
N THR A 225 40.86 21.16 -3.79
CA THR A 225 41.76 21.34 -4.96
C THR A 225 41.88 20.09 -5.85
N TYR A 226 40.99 19.11 -5.74
CA TYR A 226 41.08 17.89 -6.54
C TYR A 226 40.12 17.97 -7.74
N ALA A 227 40.68 18.40 -8.87
CA ALA A 227 40.11 18.13 -10.18
C ALA A 227 39.95 16.61 -10.35
N ILE A 228 38.72 16.12 -10.43
CA ILE A 228 38.44 14.73 -10.78
C ILE A 228 38.84 14.56 -12.26
N PRO A 229 39.80 13.67 -12.61
CA PRO A 229 40.10 13.42 -14.00
C PRO A 229 38.90 12.74 -14.64
N VAL A 230 38.34 13.37 -15.69
CA VAL A 230 37.39 12.73 -16.58
C VAL A 230 38.15 11.64 -17.34
N ILE A 231 38.08 10.41 -16.84
CA ILE A 231 38.55 9.24 -17.58
C ILE A 231 37.54 9.01 -18.72
N SER A 232 37.92 9.43 -19.92
CA SER A 232 37.29 9.03 -21.17
C SER A 232 37.36 7.50 -21.30
N VAL A 233 36.24 6.81 -21.07
CA VAL A 233 36.13 5.38 -21.37
C VAL A 233 36.05 5.23 -22.88
N ALA A 234 37.16 4.80 -23.49
CA ALA A 234 37.20 4.41 -24.89
C ALA A 234 36.31 3.17 -25.12
N ASN A 235 35.18 3.36 -25.79
CA ASN A 235 34.36 2.26 -26.31
C ASN A 235 35.13 1.51 -27.40
N LYS A 236 35.76 0.38 -27.03
CA LYS A 236 36.14 -0.68 -27.97
C LYS A 236 35.25 -1.90 -27.74
N THR A 237 34.10 -1.92 -28.39
CA THR A 237 33.47 -3.15 -28.91
C THR A 237 32.52 -2.75 -30.03
N GLN A 238 33.01 -2.84 -31.27
CA GLN A 238 32.17 -2.92 -32.45
C GLN A 238 31.38 -4.23 -32.38
N PHE A 239 30.06 -4.15 -32.26
CA PHE A 239 29.17 -5.11 -32.90
C PHE A 239 28.17 -4.31 -33.73
N LYS A 240 28.42 -4.32 -35.04
CA LYS A 240 27.55 -3.77 -36.07
C LYS A 240 26.23 -4.53 -36.02
N HIS A 241 25.14 -3.84 -35.70
CA HIS A 241 23.80 -4.26 -36.06
C HIS A 241 23.50 -3.63 -37.43
N PRO A 242 23.12 -4.38 -38.48
CA PRO A 242 22.69 -3.78 -39.73
C PRO A 242 21.37 -3.04 -39.49
N GLU A 243 21.35 -1.75 -39.81
CA GLU A 243 20.14 -0.96 -39.99
C GLU A 243 19.52 -1.31 -41.34
N SER A 244 18.42 -2.06 -41.32
CA SER A 244 17.41 -1.99 -42.37
C SER A 244 16.08 -1.63 -41.71
N MET A 245 15.85 -0.33 -41.53
CA MET A 245 14.52 0.20 -41.27
C MET A 245 13.71 0.15 -42.57
N GLU A 246 12.95 -0.94 -42.78
CA GLU A 246 11.74 -0.85 -43.59
C GLU A 246 10.66 -0.14 -42.76
N LEU A 247 10.47 1.15 -43.03
CA LEU A 247 9.26 1.87 -42.63
C LEU A 247 8.08 1.30 -43.41
N LYS A 248 7.37 0.33 -42.82
CA LYS A 248 6.01 -0.01 -43.26
C LYS A 248 5.04 1.00 -42.65
N GLU A 249 4.62 1.95 -43.50
CA GLU A 249 3.47 2.80 -43.26
C GLU A 249 2.24 1.94 -42.91
N PHE A 250 1.74 2.06 -41.69
CA PHE A 250 0.41 1.57 -41.35
C PHE A 250 -0.62 2.55 -41.93
N LYS A 251 -1.06 2.27 -43.16
CA LYS A 251 -2.25 2.86 -43.75
C LYS A 251 -3.48 2.52 -42.89
N ILE A 252 -4.09 3.52 -42.29
CA ILE A 252 -5.40 3.42 -41.65
C ILE A 252 -6.43 3.18 -42.77
N ASN A 253 -6.80 1.93 -42.99
CA ASN A 253 -7.92 1.59 -43.86
C ASN A 253 -9.22 1.93 -43.14
N LYS A 254 -9.87 3.00 -43.59
CA LYS A 254 -11.28 3.28 -43.28
C LYS A 254 -12.12 2.29 -44.10
N GLY A 255 -12.78 1.35 -43.41
CA GLY A 255 -13.75 0.40 -43.97
C GLY A 255 -14.65 -0.14 -42.85
N PRO A 256 -15.91 -0.53 -43.14
CA PRO A 256 -17.04 -0.32 -42.25
C PRO A 256 -17.09 -1.30 -41.07
N PHE A 257 -17.42 -0.77 -39.89
CA PHE A 257 -17.77 -1.53 -38.70
C PHE A 257 -19.05 -2.33 -38.97
N VAL A 258 -18.91 -3.65 -39.13
CA VAL A 258 -20.04 -4.57 -39.05
C VAL A 258 -20.27 -4.89 -37.58
N THR A 259 -21.30 -4.27 -37.04
CA THR A 259 -21.88 -4.52 -35.73
C THR A 259 -22.35 -5.97 -35.61
N ARG A 260 -21.79 -6.73 -34.66
CA ARG A 260 -22.47 -7.89 -34.06
C ARG A 260 -22.26 -7.91 -32.55
N GLY A 261 -23.25 -7.35 -31.86
CA GLY A 261 -23.88 -7.95 -30.68
C GLY A 261 -23.06 -8.06 -29.40
N LEU A 262 -23.00 -6.96 -28.64
CA LEU A 262 -23.12 -7.03 -27.19
C LEU A 262 -24.37 -6.26 -26.79
N SER A 263 -25.39 -7.06 -26.50
CA SER A 263 -26.75 -6.66 -26.12
C SER A 263 -26.74 -5.90 -24.81
N VAL A 264 -27.17 -4.63 -24.87
CA VAL A 264 -28.16 -4.00 -23.98
C VAL A 264 -27.96 -4.24 -22.48
N LEU A 265 -27.15 -3.40 -21.81
CA LEU A 265 -27.46 -2.92 -20.45
C LEU A 265 -26.61 -1.73 -19.93
N LEU A 266 -26.10 -0.85 -20.80
CA LEU A 266 -25.32 0.33 -20.33
C LEU A 266 -25.59 1.60 -21.16
N LEU A 267 -26.86 1.93 -21.40
CA LEU A 267 -27.23 3.16 -22.13
C LEU A 267 -28.51 3.85 -21.63
N ILE A 268 -28.80 3.84 -20.32
CA ILE A 268 -29.94 4.60 -19.76
C ILE A 268 -29.55 5.62 -18.65
N ILE A 269 -28.30 5.69 -18.17
CA ILE A 269 -27.99 6.55 -16.99
C ILE A 269 -27.23 7.87 -17.32
N LEU A 270 -27.10 8.29 -18.59
CA LEU A 270 -26.35 9.53 -18.92
C LEU A 270 -27.08 10.58 -19.78
N CYS A 271 -28.41 10.57 -19.87
CA CYS A 271 -29.15 11.66 -20.52
C CYS A 271 -30.46 11.99 -19.79
N ALA A 272 -30.38 12.68 -18.66
CA ALA A 272 -31.46 13.52 -18.12
C ALA A 272 -30.92 14.43 -17.01
N ARG A 273 -30.06 15.40 -17.37
CA ARG A 273 -29.77 16.55 -16.51
C ARG A 273 -29.43 17.77 -17.37
N GLU A 274 -30.44 18.25 -18.09
CA GLU A 274 -30.50 19.62 -18.61
C GLU A 274 -31.95 19.89 -19.04
N SER A 275 -32.74 20.40 -18.10
CA SER A 275 -33.95 21.25 -18.20
C SER A 275 -34.65 21.25 -16.84
#